data_AF-A0A2V2UNI2-F1
#
_entry.id   AF-A0A2V2UNI2-F1
#
_cell.length_a   1.000
_cell.length_b   1.000
_cell.length_c   1.000
_cell.angle_alpha   90.00
_cell.angle_beta   90.00
_cell.angle_gamma   90.00
#
_symmetry.space_group_name_H-M   'P 1'
#
loop_
_entity.id
_entity.type
_entity.pdbx_description
1 polymer ?
#
loop_
_entity_poly.entity_id
_entity_poly.type
_entity_poly.pdbx_seq_one_letter_code
_entity_poly.pdbx_strand_id
1 'polypeptide(L)'
;MGRGPHHDGTRHWKDGRGIFRGRRGATRPYENVDGCGICCGDRSGDVADASAARGYATRARDALQEKCIRLGFCRAFPHNNRVRVHTTFLTLAGVDFILVERTITGCDDAVYRANRDVWEHVPRGQASVLIADHGEGAPRLVATLQGLRKFGQFDAPYGVECGTPVVAVALEAIDGDCGHVTAFAHDGERFWLVGTKDVHMLVRFDVPEEDLALYGVDEGVSWRAAVPKRVASVWRDTLRALPEGRAAALHDYLSTTGRTACFDGILRGCGHLVDHGPRETLKFYAVTCRGATPHEGLCADPASSMAALQSFGLDVVTPQPAVELGTDEYAALRDGMARRLNCEGAVVYDCNEAGVVVRMWKQRSHAYAMERAAQEAIVTHRLCGVALRSRLAGRLAGLPEEVRRCLGDWEAERLDYLVRFAAWLHVTGRQTARTDLGGLQDLRRRWITLQNQFTQCGRRRCARAVPSDALRAVR
;
A
#
# COMPACT_ATOMS: atom_id res chain seq x y z
N MET A 1 53.40 -32.27 26.37
CA MET A 1 53.12 -31.36 27.52
C MET A 1 53.19 -29.96 26.94
N GLY A 2 52.11 -29.26 26.67
CA GLY A 2 51.16 -28.63 27.60
C GLY A 2 50.79 -27.30 26.94
N ARG A 3 49.61 -27.24 26.32
CA ARG A 3 49.02 -26.03 25.71
C ARG A 3 48.31 -25.22 26.79
N GLY A 4 48.36 -23.89 26.67
CA GLY A 4 47.56 -22.92 27.43
C GLY A 4 47.71 -21.52 26.81
N PRO A 5 46.69 -20.63 26.88
CA PRO A 5 45.97 -20.25 25.66
C PRO A 5 46.04 -18.77 25.26
N HIS A 6 45.75 -18.54 23.97
CA HIS A 6 45.41 -17.26 23.36
C HIS A 6 44.05 -16.72 23.86
N HIS A 7 43.98 -15.43 24.16
CA HIS A 7 42.74 -14.69 24.33
C HIS A 7 42.42 -13.88 23.07
N ASP A 8 41.35 -14.29 22.39
CA ASP A 8 40.63 -13.54 21.37
C ASP A 8 39.36 -12.94 22.01
N GLY A 9 39.04 -11.70 21.67
CA GLY A 9 38.05 -10.85 22.34
C GLY A 9 37.03 -10.24 21.39
N THR A 10 36.56 -11.01 20.42
CA THR A 10 35.41 -10.66 19.58
C THR A 10 34.09 -10.90 20.32
N ARG A 11 33.45 -9.83 20.81
CA ARG A 11 32.08 -9.90 21.36
C ARG A 11 31.06 -9.97 20.23
N HIS A 12 30.69 -11.20 19.87
CA HIS A 12 29.49 -11.51 19.11
C HIS A 12 28.23 -11.14 19.90
N TRP A 13 27.47 -10.16 19.41
CA TRP A 13 26.04 -10.02 19.72
C TRP A 13 25.28 -11.12 18.97
N LYS A 14 24.78 -12.13 19.69
CA LYS A 14 23.91 -13.18 19.16
C LYS A 14 22.46 -12.94 19.56
N ASP A 15 21.61 -12.96 18.54
CA ASP A 15 20.28 -13.59 18.48
C ASP A 15 19.13 -13.03 19.35
N GLY A 16 18.54 -11.92 18.89
CA GLY A 16 17.14 -11.59 19.14
C GLY A 16 16.22 -12.21 18.08
N ARG A 17 15.99 -13.53 18.12
CA ARG A 17 15.05 -14.21 17.21
C ARG A 17 13.62 -13.70 17.42
N GLY A 18 13.05 -13.08 16.39
CA GLY A 18 11.67 -12.61 16.36
C GLY A 18 10.65 -13.69 16.70
N ILE A 19 9.93 -13.50 17.80
CA ILE A 19 8.82 -14.35 18.24
C ILE A 19 7.56 -13.92 17.48
N PHE A 20 7.39 -14.41 16.25
CA PHE A 20 6.11 -14.45 15.56
C PHE A 20 5.94 -15.80 14.86
N ARG A 21 5.43 -16.80 15.59
CA ARG A 21 4.91 -18.05 15.02
C ARG A 21 3.39 -18.12 15.26
N GLY A 22 2.62 -17.67 14.27
CA GLY A 22 1.20 -18.03 14.15
C GLY A 22 1.08 -19.44 13.60
N ARG A 23 0.36 -20.32 14.33
CA ARG A 23 0.10 -21.72 13.95
C ARG A 23 -0.83 -21.82 12.73
N ARG A 24 -0.61 -22.90 11.98
CA ARG A 24 -1.32 -23.36 10.77
C ARG A 24 -2.82 -23.57 11.02
N GLY A 25 -3.64 -23.07 10.11
CA GLY A 25 -5.05 -23.41 9.94
C GLY A 25 -5.29 -23.81 8.49
N ALA A 26 -6.07 -24.89 8.30
CA ALA A 26 -6.19 -25.68 7.08
C ALA A 26 -6.64 -24.90 5.82
N THR A 27 -5.94 -25.16 4.72
CA THR A 27 -6.34 -24.89 3.34
C THR A 27 -7.48 -25.81 2.92
N ARG A 28 -8.57 -25.24 2.39
CA ARG A 28 -9.50 -25.93 1.47
C ARG A 28 -9.68 -25.07 0.21
N PRO A 29 -9.90 -25.69 -0.96
CA PRO A 29 -9.88 -25.01 -2.26
C PRO A 29 -11.20 -24.29 -2.53
N TYR A 30 -11.11 -23.09 -3.12
CA TYR A 30 -12.24 -22.41 -3.75
C TYR A 30 -12.34 -22.90 -5.20
N GLU A 31 -13.35 -23.71 -5.48
CA GLU A 31 -13.89 -23.93 -6.83
C GLU A 31 -15.03 -22.93 -7.01
N ASN A 32 -14.91 -22.02 -7.98
CA ASN A 32 -16.05 -21.24 -8.46
C ASN A 32 -16.56 -21.93 -9.72
N VAL A 33 -17.69 -22.63 -9.56
CA VAL A 33 -18.55 -23.10 -10.64
C VAL A 33 -19.76 -22.18 -10.63
N ASP A 34 -19.84 -21.26 -11.59
CA ASP A 34 -21.09 -20.56 -11.91
C ASP A 34 -21.34 -20.73 -13.41
N GLY A 35 -21.88 -21.91 -13.75
CA GLY A 35 -22.53 -22.16 -15.02
C GLY A 35 -23.99 -21.73 -14.92
N CYS A 36 -24.33 -20.57 -15.47
CA CYS A 36 -25.73 -20.18 -15.66
C CYS A 36 -26.21 -20.70 -17.02
N GLY A 37 -26.88 -21.84 -17.01
CA GLY A 37 -27.60 -22.37 -18.16
C GLY A 37 -28.98 -21.73 -18.26
N ILE A 38 -29.23 -20.99 -19.33
CA ILE A 38 -30.58 -20.59 -19.75
C ILE A 38 -30.85 -21.25 -21.09
N CYS A 39 -31.84 -22.14 -21.10
CA CYS A 39 -32.37 -22.82 -22.26
C CYS A 39 -33.12 -21.82 -23.16
N CYS A 40 -32.69 -21.67 -24.41
CA CYS A 40 -33.51 -21.13 -25.49
C CYS A 40 -33.39 -22.06 -26.71
N GLY A 41 -34.54 -22.56 -27.17
CA GLY A 41 -34.66 -23.61 -28.17
C GLY A 41 -34.32 -23.23 -29.60
N ASP A 42 -33.99 -24.29 -30.33
CA ASP A 42 -33.87 -24.50 -31.78
C ASP A 42 -34.38 -23.40 -32.73
N ARG A 43 -33.41 -22.76 -33.40
CA ARG A 43 -33.44 -22.50 -34.86
C ARG A 43 -32.03 -22.67 -35.43
N SER A 44 -31.78 -23.83 -36.03
CA SER A 44 -30.55 -24.24 -36.70
C SER A 44 -30.46 -23.58 -38.08
N GLY A 45 -29.46 -22.71 -38.26
CA GLY A 45 -29.15 -22.06 -39.54
C GLY A 45 -27.89 -21.18 -39.54
N ASP A 46 -27.64 -20.43 -38.45
CA ASP A 46 -26.56 -19.39 -38.44
C ASP A 46 -25.60 -19.47 -37.22
N VAL A 47 -25.67 -20.55 -36.43
CA VAL A 47 -24.96 -20.65 -35.13
C VAL A 47 -23.49 -21.10 -35.29
N ALA A 48 -23.16 -21.83 -36.36
CA ALA A 48 -21.81 -22.35 -36.59
C ALA A 48 -20.81 -21.24 -36.97
N ASP A 49 -21.20 -20.32 -37.86
CA ASP A 49 -20.35 -19.18 -38.26
C ASP A 49 -20.17 -18.16 -37.13
N ALA A 50 -21.22 -17.89 -36.35
CA ALA A 50 -21.10 -17.01 -35.19
C ALA A 50 -20.25 -17.62 -34.06
N SER A 51 -20.19 -18.96 -33.95
CA SER A 51 -19.31 -19.66 -33.00
C SER A 51 -17.86 -19.66 -33.47
N ALA A 52 -17.62 -19.91 -34.75
CA ALA A 52 -16.29 -19.85 -35.37
C ALA A 52 -15.70 -18.43 -35.36
N ALA A 53 -16.52 -17.41 -35.68
CA ALA A 53 -16.14 -16.00 -35.63
C ALA A 53 -15.85 -15.54 -34.19
N ARG A 54 -16.66 -15.97 -33.21
CA ARG A 54 -16.36 -15.75 -31.78
C ARG A 54 -15.07 -16.44 -31.35
N GLY A 55 -14.85 -17.69 -31.77
CA GLY A 55 -13.61 -18.42 -31.50
C GLY A 55 -12.37 -17.82 -32.18
N TYR A 56 -12.53 -17.17 -33.33
CA TYR A 56 -11.47 -16.42 -33.99
C TYR A 56 -11.18 -15.09 -33.28
N ALA A 57 -12.22 -14.32 -32.94
CA ALA A 57 -12.09 -13.07 -32.21
C ALA A 57 -11.45 -13.26 -30.82
N THR A 58 -11.82 -14.31 -30.10
CA THR A 58 -11.18 -14.66 -28.81
C THR A 58 -9.70 -14.99 -29.00
N ARG A 59 -9.34 -15.82 -29.99
CA ARG A 59 -7.93 -16.17 -30.27
C ARG A 59 -7.10 -14.96 -30.71
N ALA A 60 -7.68 -14.08 -31.52
CA ALA A 60 -7.03 -12.84 -31.95
C ALA A 60 -6.79 -11.90 -30.75
N ARG A 61 -7.77 -11.80 -29.84
CA ARG A 61 -7.65 -11.04 -28.59
C ARG A 61 -6.58 -11.62 -27.66
N ASP A 62 -6.55 -12.94 -27.49
CA ASP A 62 -5.55 -13.61 -26.65
C ASP A 62 -4.13 -13.41 -27.20
N ALA A 63 -3.95 -13.53 -28.52
CA ALA A 63 -2.67 -13.28 -29.19
C ALA A 63 -2.21 -11.82 -29.04
N LEU A 64 -3.16 -10.87 -29.17
CA LEU A 64 -2.91 -9.44 -28.93
C LEU A 64 -2.49 -9.19 -27.47
N GLN A 65 -3.21 -9.76 -26.51
CA GLN A 65 -2.86 -9.67 -25.10
C GLN A 65 -1.45 -10.20 -24.84
N GLU A 66 -1.11 -11.38 -25.36
CA GLU A 66 0.21 -11.97 -25.17
C GLU A 66 1.33 -11.08 -25.76
N LYS A 67 1.10 -10.49 -26.95
CA LYS A 67 2.00 -9.52 -27.57
C LYS A 67 2.17 -8.28 -26.69
N CYS A 68 1.08 -7.73 -26.16
CA CYS A 68 1.10 -6.57 -25.28
C CYS A 68 1.82 -6.87 -23.95
N ILE A 69 1.64 -8.06 -23.39
CA ILE A 69 2.32 -8.49 -22.16
C ILE A 69 3.83 -8.57 -22.37
N ARG A 70 4.27 -9.15 -23.50
CA ARG A 70 5.70 -9.23 -23.85
C ARG A 70 6.34 -7.86 -24.07
N LEU A 71 5.59 -6.94 -24.70
CA LEU A 71 6.04 -5.55 -24.90
C LEU A 71 6.06 -4.75 -23.60
N GLY A 72 5.04 -4.95 -22.76
CA GLY A 72 4.88 -4.25 -21.49
C GLY A 72 5.88 -4.69 -20.44
N PHE A 73 6.31 -5.96 -20.45
CA PHE A 73 7.22 -6.51 -19.45
C PHE A 73 8.29 -7.40 -20.06
N CYS A 74 9.56 -7.03 -19.85
CA CYS A 74 10.71 -7.78 -20.37
C CYS A 74 10.86 -9.20 -19.77
N ARG A 75 10.40 -9.41 -18.54
CA ARG A 75 10.53 -10.69 -17.81
C ARG A 75 9.16 -11.32 -17.57
N ALA A 76 9.00 -12.59 -17.90
CA ALA A 76 7.78 -13.37 -17.66
C ALA A 76 7.95 -14.36 -16.49
N PHE A 77 6.84 -14.72 -15.85
CA PHE A 77 6.80 -15.63 -14.69
C PHE A 77 5.75 -16.74 -14.86
N PRO A 78 5.79 -17.54 -15.95
CA PRO A 78 4.72 -18.48 -16.29
C PRO A 78 4.52 -19.59 -15.24
N HIS A 79 5.58 -19.96 -14.52
CA HIS A 79 5.54 -20.99 -13.48
C HIS A 79 5.18 -20.45 -12.08
N ASN A 80 4.99 -19.14 -11.94
CA ASN A 80 4.60 -18.53 -10.66
C ASN A 80 3.12 -18.13 -10.71
N ASN A 81 2.25 -19.02 -10.23
CA ASN A 81 0.80 -18.79 -10.20
C ASN A 81 0.35 -17.63 -9.30
N ARG A 82 1.27 -16.99 -8.56
CA ARG A 82 0.98 -15.81 -7.74
C ARG A 82 1.19 -14.50 -8.49
N VAL A 83 2.05 -14.49 -9.52
CA VAL A 83 2.22 -13.34 -10.40
C VAL A 83 1.10 -13.36 -11.43
N ARG A 84 0.20 -12.39 -11.34
CA ARG A 84 -0.94 -12.25 -12.25
C ARG A 84 -0.70 -11.06 -13.17
N VAL A 85 -1.19 -11.22 -14.39
CA VAL A 85 -1.20 -10.16 -15.38
C VAL A 85 -2.64 -9.93 -15.80
N HIS A 86 -3.05 -8.67 -15.78
CA HIS A 86 -4.39 -8.24 -16.16
C HIS A 86 -4.28 -7.26 -17.32
N THR A 87 -5.22 -7.33 -18.26
CA THR A 87 -5.28 -6.42 -19.41
C THR A 87 -6.63 -5.76 -19.45
N THR A 88 -6.63 -4.43 -19.47
CA THR A 88 -7.83 -3.60 -19.60
C THR A 88 -7.76 -2.88 -20.94
N PHE A 89 -8.86 -2.91 -21.69
CA PHE A 89 -9.00 -2.19 -22.97
C PHE A 89 -9.90 -0.99 -22.73
N LEU A 90 -9.50 0.18 -23.23
CA LEU A 90 -10.23 1.43 -23.04
C LEU A 90 -10.00 2.35 -24.23
N THR A 91 -11.06 3.00 -24.71
CA THR A 91 -10.96 4.04 -25.75
C THR A 91 -11.09 5.41 -25.10
N LEU A 92 -10.08 6.27 -25.24
CA LEU A 92 -10.09 7.67 -24.77
C LEU A 92 -9.63 8.60 -25.89
N ALA A 93 -10.31 9.74 -26.08
CA ALA A 93 -10.04 10.68 -27.18
C ALA A 93 -9.92 10.00 -28.57
N GLY A 94 -10.71 8.95 -28.82
CA GLY A 94 -10.68 8.19 -30.07
C GLY A 94 -9.46 7.26 -30.24
N VAL A 95 -8.65 7.08 -29.21
CA VAL A 95 -7.49 6.18 -29.20
C VAL A 95 -7.79 4.94 -28.37
N ASP A 96 -7.56 3.76 -28.96
CA ASP A 96 -7.70 2.48 -28.28
C ASP A 96 -6.46 2.13 -27.46
N PHE A 97 -6.57 2.30 -26.15
CA PHE A 97 -5.53 1.96 -25.19
C PHE A 97 -5.68 0.52 -24.67
N ILE A 98 -4.53 -0.10 -24.43
CA ILE A 98 -4.39 -1.40 -23.79
C ILE A 98 -3.51 -1.19 -22.56
N LEU A 99 -4.13 -1.23 -21.38
CA LEU A 99 -3.42 -1.19 -20.10
C LEU A 99 -3.08 -2.61 -19.68
N VAL A 100 -1.80 -2.90 -19.49
CA VAL A 100 -1.32 -4.20 -18.99
C VAL A 100 -0.72 -4.01 -17.61
N GLU A 101 -1.26 -4.70 -16.61
CA GLU A 101 -0.87 -4.56 -15.20
C GLU A 101 -0.36 -5.90 -14.66
N ARG A 102 0.62 -5.83 -13.75
CA ARG A 102 1.14 -7.00 -13.05
C ARG A 102 0.96 -6.86 -11.55
N THR A 103 0.39 -7.89 -10.94
CA THR A 103 0.11 -7.93 -9.50
C THR A 103 0.59 -9.24 -8.87
N ILE A 104 0.81 -9.22 -7.56
CA ILE A 104 1.08 -10.43 -6.78
C ILE A 104 -0.13 -10.74 -5.91
N THR A 105 -0.66 -11.95 -6.06
CA THR A 105 -1.85 -12.40 -5.35
C THR A 105 -1.54 -13.19 -4.08
N GLY A 106 -2.27 -12.88 -3.01
CA GLY A 106 -2.10 -13.49 -1.69
C GLY A 106 -1.03 -12.80 -0.85
N CYS A 107 -0.31 -13.57 -0.03
CA CYS A 107 0.75 -13.06 0.84
C CYS A 107 2.00 -12.76 0.01
N ASP A 108 2.12 -11.53 -0.47
CA ASP A 108 3.21 -11.08 -1.32
C ASP A 108 4.59 -11.20 -0.65
N ASP A 109 4.67 -10.97 0.66
CA ASP A 109 5.87 -11.20 1.49
C ASP A 109 6.50 -12.58 1.23
N ALA A 110 5.67 -13.63 1.17
CA ALA A 110 6.14 -14.99 0.97
C ALA A 110 6.68 -15.20 -0.46
N VAL A 111 6.04 -14.59 -1.46
CA VAL A 111 6.44 -14.70 -2.87
C VAL A 111 7.78 -14.00 -3.08
N TYR A 112 7.93 -12.77 -2.62
CA TYR A 112 9.16 -12.00 -2.78
C TYR A 112 10.33 -12.61 -2.01
N ARG A 113 10.09 -13.21 -0.84
CA ARG A 113 11.14 -13.89 -0.07
C ARG A 113 11.60 -15.18 -0.74
N ALA A 114 10.68 -15.91 -1.37
CA ALA A 114 10.99 -17.19 -2.00
C ALA A 114 11.61 -17.05 -3.39
N ASN A 115 11.42 -15.92 -4.08
CA ASN A 115 11.86 -15.73 -5.45
C ASN A 115 12.48 -14.34 -5.67
N ARG A 116 13.81 -14.33 -5.76
CA ARG A 116 14.60 -13.12 -6.01
C ARG A 116 14.30 -12.48 -7.36
N ASP A 117 14.15 -13.27 -8.41
CA ASP A 117 13.85 -12.80 -9.77
C ASP A 117 12.50 -12.04 -9.82
N VAL A 118 11.50 -12.52 -9.07
CA VAL A 118 10.22 -11.81 -8.90
C VAL A 118 10.41 -10.48 -8.17
N TRP A 119 11.21 -10.45 -7.09
CA TRP A 119 11.51 -9.21 -6.38
C TRP A 119 12.23 -8.17 -7.26
N GLU A 120 13.12 -8.60 -8.15
CA GLU A 120 13.86 -7.71 -9.04
C GLU A 120 12.98 -7.12 -10.15
N HIS A 121 12.04 -7.90 -10.69
CA HIS A 121 11.32 -7.51 -11.92
C HIS A 121 9.84 -7.19 -11.72
N VAL A 122 9.28 -7.41 -10.53
CA VAL A 122 7.88 -7.13 -10.20
C VAL A 122 7.82 -6.18 -8.99
N PRO A 123 7.78 -4.85 -9.20
CA PRO A 123 7.54 -3.92 -8.12
C PRO A 123 6.08 -3.97 -7.63
N ARG A 124 5.81 -3.32 -6.51
CA ARG A 124 4.45 -3.15 -5.99
C ARG A 124 3.79 -1.99 -6.75
N GLY A 125 2.89 -2.32 -7.68
CA GLY A 125 2.36 -1.36 -8.66
C GLY A 125 3.19 -1.41 -9.93
N GLN A 126 2.72 -2.14 -10.94
CA GLN A 126 3.43 -2.23 -12.22
C GLN A 126 2.41 -2.23 -13.36
N ALA A 127 2.52 -1.24 -14.24
CA ALA A 127 1.62 -1.10 -15.37
C ALA A 127 2.34 -0.57 -16.61
N SER A 128 1.83 -0.94 -17.77
CA SER A 128 2.31 -0.50 -19.07
C SER A 128 1.11 -0.10 -19.94
N VAL A 129 1.19 1.06 -20.59
CA VAL A 129 0.14 1.56 -21.48
C VAL A 129 0.60 1.37 -22.91
N LEU A 130 -0.20 0.67 -23.69
CA LEU A 130 0.00 0.49 -25.11
C LEU A 130 -1.15 1.09 -25.90
N ILE A 131 -0.86 1.45 -27.14
CA ILE A 131 -1.88 1.87 -28.11
C ILE A 131 -2.06 0.72 -29.09
N ALA A 132 -3.31 0.34 -29.33
CA ALA A 132 -3.67 -0.61 -30.37
C ALA A 132 -3.44 0.05 -31.74
N ASP A 133 -2.76 -0.65 -32.64
CA ASP A 133 -2.74 -0.25 -34.04
C ASP A 133 -3.97 -0.86 -34.72
N HIS A 134 -4.75 -0.04 -35.42
CA HIS A 134 -5.92 -0.49 -36.18
C HIS A 134 -5.53 -1.09 -37.55
N GLY A 135 -4.27 -0.93 -37.99
CA GLY A 135 -3.68 -1.69 -39.08
C GLY A 135 -3.05 -3.01 -38.61
N GLU A 136 -2.50 -3.81 -39.53
CA GLU A 136 -1.72 -5.04 -39.21
C GLU A 136 -0.45 -4.78 -38.35
N GLY A 137 -0.26 -3.55 -37.86
CA GLY A 137 0.87 -3.15 -37.05
C GLY A 137 0.88 -3.72 -35.62
N ALA A 138 2.03 -3.58 -34.98
CA ALA A 138 2.24 -4.02 -33.61
C ALA A 138 1.76 -2.96 -32.61
N PRO A 139 1.14 -3.36 -31.48
CA PRO A 139 0.84 -2.43 -30.39
C PRO A 139 2.10 -1.66 -29.99
N ARG A 140 1.94 -0.37 -29.70
CA ARG A 140 3.06 0.51 -29.34
C ARG A 140 3.00 0.85 -27.87
N LEU A 141 4.08 0.57 -27.14
CA LEU A 141 4.24 0.99 -25.74
C LEU A 141 4.45 2.51 -25.68
N VAL A 142 3.60 3.22 -24.92
CA VAL A 142 3.65 4.68 -24.78
C VAL A 142 3.96 5.16 -23.37
N ALA A 143 3.69 4.34 -22.35
CA ALA A 143 4.03 4.68 -20.97
C ALA A 143 4.28 3.44 -20.11
N THR A 144 5.07 3.63 -19.05
CA THR A 144 5.29 2.61 -18.01
C THR A 144 5.17 3.25 -16.63
N LEU A 145 4.52 2.55 -15.72
CA LEU A 145 4.41 2.89 -14.31
C LEU A 145 5.10 1.80 -13.50
N GLN A 146 6.01 2.21 -12.62
CA GLN A 146 6.74 1.31 -11.72
C GLN A 146 6.68 1.87 -10.31
N GLY A 147 6.01 1.20 -9.39
CA GLY A 147 6.08 1.52 -7.97
C GLY A 147 7.38 1.06 -7.34
N LEU A 148 7.48 1.17 -6.02
CA LEU A 148 8.65 0.66 -5.29
C LEU A 148 8.70 -0.86 -5.31
N ARG A 149 9.91 -1.42 -5.36
CA ARG A 149 10.13 -2.83 -5.04
C ARG A 149 9.72 -3.12 -3.60
N LYS A 150 9.42 -4.38 -3.31
CA LYS A 150 9.09 -4.81 -1.95
C LYS A 150 10.28 -4.58 -1.01
N PHE A 151 10.03 -3.96 0.13
CA PHE A 151 10.96 -3.90 1.25
C PHE A 151 10.29 -4.39 2.53
N GLY A 152 11.12 -4.72 3.53
CA GLY A 152 10.74 -5.37 4.77
C GLY A 152 11.07 -4.52 5.99
N GLN A 153 11.12 -5.15 7.16
CA GLN A 153 11.72 -4.56 8.35
C GLN A 153 13.26 -4.59 8.22
N PHE A 154 13.95 -4.02 9.22
CA PHE A 154 15.40 -4.14 9.37
C PHE A 154 15.85 -5.61 9.19
N ASP A 155 16.99 -5.82 8.53
CA ASP A 155 17.57 -7.12 8.16
C ASP A 155 16.77 -7.99 7.16
N ALA A 156 15.72 -7.46 6.54
CA ALA A 156 15.08 -8.17 5.44
C ALA A 156 16.06 -8.32 4.24
N PRO A 157 16.01 -9.42 3.46
CA PRO A 157 16.97 -9.74 2.39
C PRO A 157 16.74 -8.90 1.12
N TYR A 158 16.17 -7.71 1.25
CA TYR A 158 15.84 -6.82 0.14
C TYR A 158 16.92 -5.76 0.03
N GLY A 159 17.57 -5.70 -1.13
CA GLY A 159 18.70 -4.80 -1.40
C GLY A 159 19.43 -5.26 -2.65
N VAL A 160 20.14 -4.33 -3.30
CA VAL A 160 20.96 -4.62 -4.47
C VAL A 160 22.28 -5.24 -4.01
N GLU A 161 22.68 -6.38 -4.58
CA GLU A 161 23.87 -7.14 -4.12
C GLU A 161 25.18 -6.34 -4.22
N CYS A 162 25.28 -5.40 -5.16
CA CYS A 162 26.49 -4.64 -5.44
C CYS A 162 26.58 -3.29 -4.70
N GLY A 163 25.71 -3.03 -3.71
CA GLY A 163 25.65 -1.75 -3.02
C GLY A 163 25.93 -1.89 -1.53
N THR A 164 27.12 -1.53 -1.08
CA THR A 164 27.37 -1.34 0.37
C THR A 164 26.77 0.00 0.78
N PRO A 165 25.76 0.01 1.65
CA PRO A 165 25.19 1.25 2.12
C PRO A 165 26.14 1.93 3.13
N VAL A 166 26.32 3.25 3.00
CA VAL A 166 27.17 4.08 3.87
C VAL A 166 26.40 5.20 4.57
N VAL A 167 25.26 5.62 4.02
CA VAL A 167 24.40 6.66 4.60
C VAL A 167 22.94 6.22 4.61
N ALA A 168 22.17 6.67 5.59
CA ALA A 168 20.74 6.45 5.71
C ALA A 168 19.96 7.78 5.66
N VAL A 169 18.88 7.81 4.90
CA VAL A 169 17.90 8.90 4.86
C VAL A 169 16.55 8.36 5.32
N ALA A 170 15.98 8.95 6.37
CA ALA A 170 14.68 8.51 6.91
C ALA A 170 13.55 9.42 6.42
N LEU A 171 12.47 8.82 5.95
CA LEU A 171 11.20 9.50 5.65
C LEU A 171 10.11 8.92 6.55
N GLU A 172 9.16 9.75 6.98
CA GLU A 172 7.98 9.27 7.70
C GLU A 172 7.22 8.21 6.90
N ALA A 173 6.91 7.09 7.53
CA ALA A 173 5.99 6.11 6.97
C ALA A 173 4.56 6.62 7.18
N ILE A 174 3.85 6.85 6.07
CA ILE A 174 2.46 7.28 6.08
C ILE A 174 1.55 6.07 6.17
N ASP A 175 0.63 6.11 7.12
CA ASP A 175 -0.38 5.06 7.30
C ASP A 175 -1.52 5.28 6.29
N GLY A 176 -1.26 4.91 5.04
CA GLY A 176 -2.16 5.15 3.91
C GLY A 176 -2.25 3.97 2.94
N ASP A 177 -3.01 4.17 1.86
CA ASP A 177 -3.07 3.24 0.73
C ASP A 177 -2.04 3.59 -0.33
N CYS A 178 -1.08 2.70 -0.55
CA CYS A 178 -0.04 2.87 -1.57
C CYS A 178 -0.64 3.06 -2.96
N GLY A 179 -0.21 4.13 -3.62
CA GLY A 179 -0.59 4.48 -4.98
C GLY A 179 0.54 5.14 -5.77
N HIS A 180 0.25 5.34 -7.05
CA HIS A 180 1.23 5.72 -8.06
C HIS A 180 0.61 6.65 -9.09
N VAL A 181 1.42 7.56 -9.62
CA VAL A 181 1.05 8.37 -10.79
C VAL A 181 2.23 8.50 -11.76
N THR A 182 1.94 8.36 -13.04
CA THR A 182 2.82 8.72 -14.16
C THR A 182 2.04 9.47 -15.23
N ALA A 183 2.75 10.07 -16.17
CA ALA A 183 2.19 10.86 -17.26
C ALA A 183 2.77 10.43 -18.60
N PHE A 184 2.00 10.68 -19.67
CA PHE A 184 2.51 10.65 -21.04
C PHE A 184 1.66 11.55 -21.93
N ALA A 185 2.15 11.84 -23.13
CA ALA A 185 1.38 12.52 -24.17
C ALA A 185 1.34 11.68 -25.45
N HIS A 186 0.23 11.77 -26.19
CA HIS A 186 0.08 11.17 -27.50
C HIS A 186 -0.77 12.09 -28.37
N ASP A 187 -0.24 12.42 -29.56
CA ASP A 187 -0.92 13.22 -30.59
C ASP A 187 -1.44 14.57 -30.06
N GLY A 188 -0.64 15.20 -29.19
CA GLY A 188 -0.96 16.49 -28.56
C GLY A 188 -1.82 16.38 -27.30
N GLU A 189 -2.47 15.23 -27.07
CA GLU A 189 -3.29 14.97 -25.89
C GLU A 189 -2.43 14.48 -24.72
N ARG A 190 -2.74 14.94 -23.51
CA ARG A 190 -2.02 14.62 -22.26
C ARG A 190 -2.81 13.63 -21.42
N PHE A 191 -2.14 12.61 -20.92
CA PHE A 191 -2.74 11.56 -20.12
C PHE A 191 -2.03 11.37 -18.78
N TRP A 192 -2.82 11.00 -17.77
CA TRP A 192 -2.37 10.51 -16.47
C TRP A 192 -2.70 9.03 -16.35
N LEU A 193 -1.76 8.25 -15.83
CA LEU A 193 -2.02 6.92 -15.30
C LEU A 193 -1.87 6.99 -13.78
N VAL A 194 -2.97 6.83 -13.06
CA VAL A 194 -3.03 6.99 -11.60
C VAL A 194 -3.78 5.82 -10.95
N GLY A 195 -3.31 5.34 -9.80
CA GLY A 195 -4.04 4.30 -9.10
C GLY A 195 -3.37 3.78 -7.86
N THR A 196 -3.75 2.56 -7.48
CA THR A 196 -3.26 1.85 -6.31
C THR A 196 -2.22 0.81 -6.71
N LYS A 197 -1.65 0.10 -5.73
CA LYS A 197 -0.77 -1.05 -5.97
C LYS A 197 -1.27 -2.05 -7.04
N ASP A 198 -2.56 -2.33 -7.10
CA ASP A 198 -3.08 -3.46 -7.88
C ASP A 198 -3.86 -3.05 -9.13
N VAL A 199 -4.37 -1.81 -9.19
CA VAL A 199 -5.25 -1.32 -10.26
C VAL A 199 -5.00 0.16 -10.50
N HIS A 200 -4.84 0.53 -11.78
CA HIS A 200 -4.63 1.89 -12.26
C HIS A 200 -5.69 2.34 -13.26
N MET A 201 -5.90 3.65 -13.32
CA MET A 201 -6.86 4.33 -14.17
C MET A 201 -6.11 5.29 -15.09
N LEU A 202 -6.41 5.18 -16.38
CA LEU A 202 -5.95 6.06 -17.43
C LEU A 202 -7.01 7.14 -17.63
N VAL A 203 -6.60 8.40 -17.54
CA VAL A 203 -7.49 9.56 -17.71
C VAL A 203 -6.77 10.66 -18.48
N ARG A 204 -7.51 11.46 -19.24
CA ARG A 204 -7.04 12.68 -19.88
C ARG A 204 -6.77 13.76 -18.85
N PHE A 205 -5.83 14.64 -19.19
CA PHE A 205 -5.35 15.70 -18.33
C PHE A 205 -6.47 16.69 -17.97
N ASP A 206 -7.23 17.15 -18.96
CA ASP A 206 -8.20 18.24 -18.79
C ASP A 206 -9.58 17.78 -18.30
N VAL A 207 -9.96 16.53 -18.59
CA VAL A 207 -11.30 16.00 -18.31
C VAL A 207 -11.30 14.65 -17.57
N PRO A 208 -10.55 14.52 -16.45
CA PRO A 208 -10.42 13.26 -15.76
C PRO A 208 -11.75 12.71 -15.23
N GLU A 209 -12.75 13.55 -14.93
CA GLU A 209 -14.06 13.07 -14.50
C GLU A 209 -14.85 12.30 -15.55
N GLU A 210 -14.81 12.75 -16.80
CA GLU A 210 -15.50 12.09 -17.90
C GLU A 210 -14.93 10.68 -18.07
N ASP A 211 -13.60 10.58 -18.04
CA ASP A 211 -12.91 9.30 -18.22
C ASP A 211 -13.12 8.38 -17.01
N LEU A 212 -13.17 8.92 -15.79
CA LEU A 212 -13.51 8.15 -14.60
C LEU A 212 -14.93 7.58 -14.61
N ALA A 213 -15.86 8.19 -15.36
CA ALA A 213 -17.21 7.65 -15.53
C ALA A 213 -17.22 6.36 -16.37
N LEU A 214 -16.24 6.17 -17.27
CA LEU A 214 -16.10 4.97 -18.10
C LEU A 214 -15.66 3.76 -17.29
N TYR A 215 -14.96 3.97 -16.18
CA TYR A 215 -14.69 2.93 -15.20
C TYR A 215 -15.97 2.66 -14.40
N GLY A 216 -16.66 1.58 -14.78
CA GLY A 216 -18.00 1.19 -14.32
C GLY A 216 -18.24 1.35 -12.82
N VAL A 217 -19.49 1.65 -12.47
CA VAL A 217 -19.97 1.72 -11.08
C VAL A 217 -20.89 0.53 -10.87
N ASP A 218 -20.33 -0.65 -10.62
CA ASP A 218 -21.19 -1.80 -10.35
C ASP A 218 -21.86 -1.65 -8.99
N GLU A 219 -23.19 -1.73 -8.93
CA GLU A 219 -23.89 -1.89 -7.66
C GLU A 219 -23.33 -3.13 -6.94
N GLY A 220 -22.69 -2.92 -5.78
CA GLY A 220 -21.93 -3.96 -5.07
C GLY A 220 -20.40 -3.90 -5.22
N VAL A 221 -19.83 -2.78 -5.74
CA VAL A 221 -18.38 -2.58 -5.97
C VAL A 221 -17.52 -3.19 -4.86
N SER A 222 -16.77 -4.23 -5.22
CA SER A 222 -15.67 -4.74 -4.38
C SER A 222 -14.74 -3.57 -4.04
N TRP A 223 -14.36 -3.44 -2.76
CA TRP A 223 -13.47 -2.37 -2.29
C TRP A 223 -12.24 -2.16 -3.18
N ARG A 224 -11.73 -3.23 -3.79
CA ARG A 224 -10.62 -3.21 -4.75
C ARG A 224 -10.87 -2.34 -6.00
N ALA A 225 -12.10 -2.20 -6.46
CA ALA A 225 -12.47 -1.35 -7.59
C ALA A 225 -12.83 0.08 -7.15
N ALA A 226 -13.32 0.26 -5.91
CA ALA A 226 -13.70 1.58 -5.40
C ALA A 226 -12.50 2.46 -5.04
N VAL A 227 -11.44 1.90 -4.42
CA VAL A 227 -10.28 2.68 -3.97
C VAL A 227 -9.52 3.34 -5.12
N PRO A 228 -9.20 2.67 -6.25
CA PRO A 228 -8.51 3.33 -7.36
C PRO A 228 -9.29 4.52 -7.93
N LYS A 229 -10.63 4.41 -8.04
CA LYS A 229 -11.49 5.51 -8.48
C LYS A 229 -11.43 6.70 -7.54
N ARG A 230 -11.42 6.42 -6.24
CA ARG A 230 -11.28 7.42 -5.20
C ARG A 230 -9.91 8.10 -5.23
N VAL A 231 -8.83 7.32 -5.38
CA VAL A 231 -7.47 7.84 -5.54
C VAL A 231 -7.38 8.78 -6.74
N ALA A 232 -7.95 8.38 -7.89
CA ALA A 232 -7.97 9.23 -9.08
C ALA A 232 -8.79 10.51 -8.87
N SER A 233 -9.88 10.44 -8.11
CA SER A 233 -10.68 11.62 -7.74
C SER A 233 -9.91 12.58 -6.83
N VAL A 234 -9.19 12.06 -5.83
CA VAL A 234 -8.31 12.87 -4.96
C VAL A 234 -7.16 13.44 -5.77
N TRP A 235 -6.58 12.69 -6.71
CA TRP A 235 -5.53 13.17 -7.60
C TRP A 235 -5.99 14.37 -8.43
N ARG A 236 -7.18 14.31 -9.02
CA ARG A 236 -7.80 15.44 -9.70
C ARG A 236 -7.92 16.65 -8.78
N ASP A 237 -8.42 16.46 -7.56
CA ASP A 237 -8.57 17.56 -6.60
C ASP A 237 -7.21 18.16 -6.23
N THR A 238 -6.17 17.32 -6.10
CA THR A 238 -4.78 17.76 -5.94
C THR A 238 -4.34 18.63 -7.11
N LEU A 239 -4.54 18.19 -8.36
CA LEU A 239 -4.18 18.95 -9.56
C LEU A 239 -4.86 20.32 -9.62
N ARG A 240 -6.14 20.40 -9.25
CA ARG A 240 -6.91 21.66 -9.19
C ARG A 240 -6.42 22.62 -8.12
N ALA A 241 -5.85 22.08 -7.04
CA ALA A 241 -5.31 22.88 -5.94
C ALA A 241 -3.88 23.37 -6.19
N LEU A 242 -3.19 22.86 -7.23
CA LEU A 242 -1.85 23.30 -7.57
C LEU A 242 -1.85 24.76 -8.08
N PRO A 243 -0.75 25.50 -7.87
CA PRO A 243 -0.60 26.81 -8.51
C PRO A 243 -0.72 26.74 -10.04
N GLU A 244 -1.14 27.85 -10.66
CA GLU A 244 -1.31 27.93 -12.11
C GLU A 244 -0.07 27.45 -12.89
N GLY A 245 -0.27 26.66 -13.94
CA GLY A 245 0.80 26.07 -14.75
C GLY A 245 1.56 24.90 -14.09
N ARG A 246 1.45 24.68 -12.76
CA ARG A 246 2.21 23.62 -12.08
C ARG A 246 1.73 22.21 -12.42
N ALA A 247 0.43 22.02 -12.65
CA ALA A 247 -0.10 20.74 -13.12
C ALA A 247 0.51 20.35 -14.48
N ALA A 248 0.59 21.30 -15.41
CA ALA A 248 1.20 21.11 -16.73
C ALA A 248 2.71 20.83 -16.61
N ALA A 249 3.43 21.59 -15.80
CA ALA A 249 4.86 21.39 -15.58
C ALA A 249 5.18 20.04 -14.92
N LEU A 250 4.32 19.58 -14.00
CA LEU A 250 4.44 18.26 -13.37
C LEU A 250 4.18 17.13 -14.38
N HIS A 251 3.19 17.32 -15.25
CA HIS A 251 2.92 16.38 -16.35
C HIS A 251 4.13 16.26 -17.26
N ASP A 252 4.67 17.41 -17.70
CA ASP A 252 5.86 17.45 -18.57
C ASP A 252 7.06 16.79 -17.88
N TYR A 253 7.27 17.03 -16.58
CA TYR A 253 8.33 16.37 -15.80
C TYR A 253 8.18 14.85 -15.80
N LEU A 254 7.01 14.31 -15.43
CA LEU A 254 6.80 12.87 -15.34
C LEU A 254 6.81 12.20 -16.73
N SER A 255 6.23 12.85 -17.73
CA SER A 255 6.17 12.38 -19.11
C SER A 255 7.55 12.32 -19.77
N THR A 256 8.35 13.39 -19.66
CA THR A 256 9.67 13.47 -20.31
C THR A 256 10.70 12.56 -19.66
N THR A 257 10.63 12.41 -18.33
CA THR A 257 11.56 11.55 -17.58
C THR A 257 11.12 10.09 -17.55
N GLY A 258 9.86 9.80 -17.89
CA GLY A 258 9.27 8.46 -17.75
C GLY A 258 9.22 7.97 -16.30
N ARG A 259 9.21 8.90 -15.34
CA ARG A 259 9.24 8.60 -13.90
C ARG A 259 7.84 8.38 -13.34
N THR A 260 7.78 7.65 -12.24
CA THR A 260 6.54 7.45 -11.47
C THR A 260 6.68 8.11 -10.10
N ALA A 261 5.71 8.93 -9.71
CA ALA A 261 5.61 9.45 -8.36
C ALA A 261 4.78 8.49 -7.50
N CYS A 262 5.35 8.07 -6.37
CA CYS A 262 4.73 7.16 -5.41
C CYS A 262 4.18 7.94 -4.21
N PHE A 263 2.98 7.58 -3.77
CA PHE A 263 2.30 8.23 -2.64
C PHE A 263 1.55 7.22 -1.78
N ASP A 264 1.22 7.64 -0.56
CA ASP A 264 0.21 7.00 0.26
C ASP A 264 -1.05 7.87 0.25
N GLY A 265 -2.17 7.26 -0.15
CA GLY A 265 -3.49 7.87 -0.12
C GLY A 265 -4.04 7.85 1.30
N ILE A 266 -4.15 9.03 1.89
CA ILE A 266 -4.81 9.23 3.18
C ILE A 266 -6.31 9.33 2.89
N LEU A 267 -6.94 8.17 2.82
CA LEU A 267 -8.34 8.01 2.45
C LEU A 267 -9.22 7.64 3.66
N ARG A 268 -10.41 8.21 3.72
CA ARG A 268 -11.41 7.88 4.74
C ARG A 268 -11.95 6.48 4.51
N GLY A 269 -12.10 5.72 5.58
CA GLY A 269 -12.66 4.37 5.48
C GLY A 269 -11.66 3.33 4.97
N CYS A 270 -10.36 3.61 4.99
CA CYS A 270 -9.32 2.67 4.58
C CYS A 270 -8.64 1.92 5.73
N GLY A 271 -9.07 2.17 6.97
CA GLY A 271 -8.68 1.40 8.14
C GLY A 271 -7.33 1.76 8.73
N HIS A 272 -6.89 2.98 8.47
CA HIS A 272 -5.76 3.64 9.09
C HIS A 272 -5.92 3.67 10.63
N LEU A 273 -4.80 3.61 11.32
CA LEU A 273 -4.60 3.75 12.76
C LEU A 273 -4.12 5.14 13.16
N VAL A 274 -3.52 5.89 12.23
CA VAL A 274 -3.11 7.28 12.44
C VAL A 274 -4.24 8.22 11.97
N ASP A 275 -4.61 9.17 12.83
CA ASP A 275 -5.58 10.21 12.46
C ASP A 275 -4.85 11.36 11.75
N HIS A 276 -4.94 11.39 10.41
CA HIS A 276 -4.41 12.45 9.56
C HIS A 276 -5.39 13.61 9.35
N GLY A 277 -6.49 13.65 10.11
CA GLY A 277 -7.53 14.65 10.02
C GLY A 277 -8.61 14.31 8.99
N PRO A 278 -9.54 15.25 8.74
CA PRO A 278 -10.75 14.95 7.98
C PRO A 278 -10.54 14.98 6.47
N ARG A 279 -9.46 15.56 5.95
CA ARG A 279 -9.28 15.72 4.49
C ARG A 279 -8.64 14.48 3.91
N GLU A 280 -9.14 14.08 2.74
CA GLU A 280 -8.45 13.08 1.93
C GLU A 280 -7.34 13.78 1.15
N THR A 281 -6.15 13.17 1.13
CA THR A 281 -4.98 13.74 0.45
C THR A 281 -4.06 12.63 -0.01
N LEU A 282 -3.13 12.96 -0.91
CA LEU A 282 -2.05 12.09 -1.34
C LEU A 282 -0.75 12.65 -0.80
N LYS A 283 0.00 11.85 -0.05
CA LYS A 283 1.30 12.25 0.49
C LYS A 283 2.42 11.49 -0.20
N PHE A 284 3.24 12.21 -0.95
CA PHE A 284 4.26 11.64 -1.83
C PHE A 284 5.55 11.32 -1.07
N TYR A 285 6.18 10.18 -1.38
CA TYR A 285 7.34 9.68 -0.61
C TYR A 285 8.48 9.12 -1.46
N ALA A 286 8.28 8.90 -2.76
CA ALA A 286 9.33 8.43 -3.65
C ALA A 286 9.07 8.79 -5.11
N VAL A 287 10.14 8.84 -5.89
CA VAL A 287 10.09 8.86 -7.35
C VAL A 287 10.89 7.66 -7.86
N THR A 288 10.30 6.89 -8.76
CA THR A 288 10.88 5.68 -9.32
C THR A 288 11.10 5.83 -10.82
N CYS A 289 12.13 5.14 -11.30
CA CYS A 289 12.53 5.14 -12.70
C CYS A 289 12.16 3.81 -13.37
N ARG A 290 12.39 3.71 -14.68
CA ARG A 290 12.12 2.49 -15.45
C ARG A 290 13.11 1.38 -15.09
N GLY A 291 12.81 0.67 -14.00
CA GLY A 291 13.65 -0.41 -13.45
C GLY A 291 14.79 0.12 -12.58
N ALA A 292 15.40 -0.79 -11.82
CA ALA A 292 16.62 -0.46 -11.08
C ALA A 292 17.82 -0.53 -12.03
N THR A 293 18.53 0.59 -12.14
CA THR A 293 19.82 0.65 -12.85
C THR A 293 20.93 0.86 -11.81
N PRO A 294 22.21 0.57 -12.16
CA PRO A 294 23.33 0.92 -11.29
C PRO A 294 23.39 2.40 -10.89
N HIS A 295 22.78 3.29 -11.69
CA HIS A 295 22.78 4.74 -11.48
C HIS A 295 21.55 5.26 -10.73
N GLU A 296 20.39 4.63 -10.89
CA GLU A 296 19.13 5.07 -10.26
C GLU A 296 18.79 4.25 -9.01
N GLY A 297 19.43 3.09 -8.79
CA GLY A 297 19.19 2.24 -7.62
C GLY A 297 17.77 1.71 -7.54
N LEU A 298 17.24 1.57 -6.33
CA LEU A 298 15.87 1.13 -6.07
C LEU A 298 14.83 2.24 -6.35
N CYS A 299 15.23 3.50 -6.22
CA CYS A 299 14.44 4.69 -6.53
C CYS A 299 15.37 5.90 -6.61
N ALA A 300 14.89 6.99 -7.22
CA ALA A 300 15.63 8.25 -7.26
C ALA A 300 15.92 8.77 -5.84
N ASP A 301 16.98 9.58 -5.71
CA ASP A 301 17.41 10.17 -4.44
C ASP A 301 16.21 10.82 -3.69
N PRO A 302 15.94 10.43 -2.43
CA PRO A 302 14.76 10.91 -1.72
C PRO A 302 14.75 12.43 -1.52
N ALA A 303 15.89 13.04 -1.20
CA ALA A 303 15.97 14.48 -0.94
C ALA A 303 15.62 15.29 -2.18
N SER A 304 16.31 15.00 -3.29
CA SER A 304 16.10 15.66 -4.58
C SER A 304 14.70 15.40 -5.14
N SER A 305 14.19 14.17 -4.97
CA SER A 305 12.85 13.79 -5.45
C SER A 305 11.74 14.52 -4.70
N MET A 306 11.82 14.59 -3.36
CA MET A 306 10.81 15.31 -2.57
C MET A 306 10.87 16.81 -2.84
N ALA A 307 12.06 17.39 -2.98
CA ALA A 307 12.22 18.79 -3.37
C ALA A 307 11.63 19.08 -4.75
N ALA A 308 11.87 18.19 -5.73
CA ALA A 308 11.30 18.33 -7.08
C ALA A 308 9.76 18.28 -7.05
N LEU A 309 9.16 17.27 -6.41
CA LEU A 309 7.71 17.15 -6.29
C LEU A 309 7.09 18.33 -5.53
N GLN A 310 7.72 18.77 -4.44
CA GLN A 310 7.28 19.93 -3.67
C GLN A 310 7.34 21.23 -4.49
N SER A 311 8.30 21.37 -5.40
CA SER A 311 8.39 22.54 -6.28
C SER A 311 7.17 22.71 -7.19
N PHE A 312 6.43 21.63 -7.48
CA PHE A 312 5.15 21.67 -8.20
C PHE A 312 3.95 21.96 -7.29
N GLY A 313 4.14 22.02 -5.97
CA GLY A 313 3.09 22.24 -4.98
C GLY A 313 2.47 20.95 -4.42
N LEU A 314 3.09 19.79 -4.65
CA LEU A 314 2.62 18.53 -4.06
C LEU A 314 2.94 18.44 -2.56
N ASP A 315 2.07 17.76 -1.82
CA ASP A 315 2.29 17.41 -0.40
C ASP A 315 3.25 16.21 -0.31
N VAL A 316 4.46 16.47 0.18
CA VAL A 316 5.55 15.48 0.23
C VAL A 316 5.91 15.14 1.67
N VAL A 317 6.41 13.92 1.88
CA VAL A 317 7.09 13.56 3.12
C VAL A 317 8.44 14.29 3.17
N THR A 318 8.69 15.01 4.26
CA THR A 318 9.99 15.69 4.45
C THR A 318 11.09 14.67 4.77
N PRO A 319 12.15 14.58 3.95
CA PRO A 319 13.31 13.75 4.25
C PRO A 319 14.06 14.30 5.46
N GLN A 320 14.55 13.41 6.33
CA GLN A 320 15.48 13.78 7.39
C GLN A 320 16.90 13.95 6.84
N PRO A 321 17.78 14.71 7.52
CA PRO A 321 19.19 14.78 7.17
C PRO A 321 19.80 13.38 7.02
N ALA A 322 20.71 13.26 6.07
CA ALA A 322 21.40 12.00 5.80
C ALA A 322 22.39 11.70 6.95
N VAL A 323 22.37 10.48 7.47
CA VAL A 323 23.19 10.06 8.62
C VAL A 323 24.08 8.89 8.24
N GLU A 324 25.36 8.94 8.61
CA GLU A 324 26.32 7.87 8.33
C GLU A 324 25.98 6.60 9.11
N LEU A 325 26.00 5.45 8.41
CA LEU A 325 25.68 4.15 8.99
C LEU A 325 26.74 3.70 10.00
N GLY A 326 26.30 3.02 11.06
CA GLY A 326 27.19 2.50 12.11
C GLY A 326 27.62 3.53 13.16
N THR A 327 27.17 4.77 13.05
CA THR A 327 27.41 5.83 14.04
C THR A 327 26.37 5.82 15.17
N ASP A 328 26.70 6.48 16.28
CA ASP A 328 25.75 6.73 17.37
C ASP A 328 24.57 7.61 16.92
N GLU A 329 24.81 8.52 15.98
CA GLU A 329 23.76 9.36 15.37
C GLU A 329 22.74 8.49 14.62
N TYR A 330 23.21 7.48 13.89
CA TYR A 330 22.32 6.54 13.20
C TYR A 330 21.52 5.68 14.19
N ALA A 331 22.14 5.24 15.28
CA ALA A 331 21.42 4.54 16.35
C ALA A 331 20.34 5.44 16.98
N ALA A 332 20.68 6.70 17.28
CA ALA A 332 19.77 7.70 17.82
C ALA A 332 18.61 8.02 16.86
N LEU A 333 18.87 8.12 15.56
CA LEU A 333 17.86 8.30 14.51
C LEU A 333 16.83 7.17 14.55
N ARG A 334 17.31 5.91 14.55
CA ARG A 334 16.44 4.72 14.58
C ARG A 334 15.61 4.64 15.84
N ASP A 335 16.24 4.85 16.99
CA ASP A 335 15.57 4.84 18.29
C ASP A 335 14.53 5.96 18.38
N GLY A 336 14.87 7.15 17.90
CA GLY A 336 13.94 8.28 17.79
C GLY A 336 12.70 7.90 16.99
N MET A 337 12.86 7.32 15.80
CA MET A 337 11.73 6.89 14.96
C MET A 337 10.88 5.78 15.62
N ALA A 338 11.52 4.83 16.29
CA ALA A 338 10.82 3.73 16.96
C ALA A 338 9.96 4.19 18.14
N ARG A 339 10.34 5.29 18.79
CA ARG A 339 9.67 5.85 19.98
C ARG A 339 8.55 6.84 19.66
N ARG A 340 8.47 7.34 18.42
CA ARG A 340 7.44 8.31 18.04
C ARG A 340 6.03 7.76 18.28
N LEU A 341 5.17 8.60 18.83
CA LEU A 341 3.73 8.33 18.98
C LEU A 341 2.98 8.84 17.74
N ASN A 342 1.77 8.32 17.52
CA ASN A 342 0.86 8.79 16.46
C ASN A 342 1.44 8.81 15.03
N CYS A 343 2.31 7.85 14.71
CA CYS A 343 2.82 7.64 13.35
C CYS A 343 3.07 6.14 13.10
N GLU A 344 3.08 5.67 11.85
CA GLU A 344 3.47 4.29 11.54
C GLU A 344 4.95 4.03 11.87
N GLY A 345 5.79 5.06 11.73
CA GLY A 345 7.23 5.01 11.94
C GLY A 345 7.95 5.70 10.79
N ALA A 346 9.00 5.08 10.27
CA ALA A 346 9.79 5.58 9.14
C ALA A 346 10.11 4.49 8.11
N VAL A 347 10.29 4.92 6.86
CA VAL A 347 10.99 4.17 5.83
C VAL A 347 12.40 4.74 5.73
N VAL A 348 13.39 3.87 5.84
CA VAL A 348 14.81 4.23 5.76
C VAL A 348 15.33 3.83 4.39
N TYR A 349 15.98 4.78 3.72
CA TYR A 349 16.59 4.67 2.41
C TYR A 349 18.11 4.65 2.63
N ASP A 350 18.70 3.49 2.45
CA ASP A 350 20.12 3.28 2.63
C ASP A 350 20.83 3.49 1.29
N CYS A 351 21.69 4.50 1.25
CA CYS A 351 22.42 4.94 0.07
C CYS A 351 23.88 4.47 0.13
N ASN A 352 24.45 4.15 -1.03
CA ASN A 352 25.89 3.92 -1.18
C ASN A 352 26.67 5.25 -1.29
N GLU A 353 28.00 5.18 -1.46
CA GLU A 353 28.88 6.36 -1.59
C GLU A 353 28.50 7.27 -2.77
N ALA A 354 27.87 6.73 -3.81
CA ALA A 354 27.40 7.49 -4.97
C ALA A 354 26.02 8.13 -4.76
N GLY A 355 25.43 8.03 -3.55
CA GLY A 355 24.09 8.55 -3.26
C GLY A 355 22.96 7.70 -3.82
N VAL A 356 23.25 6.51 -4.34
CA VAL A 356 22.27 5.61 -4.94
C VAL A 356 21.58 4.79 -3.85
N VAL A 357 20.24 4.76 -3.86
CA VAL A 357 19.45 3.94 -2.91
C VAL A 357 19.62 2.46 -3.23
N VAL A 358 20.37 1.73 -2.40
CA VAL A 358 20.69 0.31 -2.61
C VAL A 358 19.89 -0.62 -1.71
N ARG A 359 19.33 -0.09 -0.63
CA ARG A 359 18.46 -0.82 0.30
C ARG A 359 17.38 0.09 0.87
N MET A 360 16.22 -0.48 1.12
CA MET A 360 15.11 0.19 1.80
C MET A 360 14.53 -0.73 2.86
N TRP A 361 14.09 -0.18 3.98
CA TRP A 361 13.45 -0.94 5.05
C TRP A 361 12.57 -0.06 5.94
N LYS A 362 11.64 -0.68 6.68
CA LYS A 362 10.72 0.01 7.59
C LYS A 362 11.16 -0.11 9.04
N GLN A 363 11.30 1.02 9.71
CA GLN A 363 11.39 1.14 11.17
C GLN A 363 10.00 1.51 11.71
N ARG A 364 9.25 0.54 12.26
CA ARG A 364 7.93 0.84 12.83
C ARG A 364 8.04 1.48 14.20
N SER A 365 7.10 2.37 14.50
CA SER A 365 6.85 2.83 15.86
C SER A 365 6.36 1.69 16.74
N HIS A 366 6.86 1.63 17.98
CA HIS A 366 6.38 0.70 18.99
C HIS A 366 4.90 0.94 19.32
N ALA A 367 4.48 2.21 19.43
CA ALA A 367 3.12 2.57 19.75
C ALA A 367 2.15 2.14 18.63
N TYR A 368 2.53 2.36 17.37
CA TYR A 368 1.74 1.88 16.23
C TYR A 368 1.61 0.36 16.22
N ALA A 369 2.70 -0.36 16.51
CA ALA A 369 2.65 -1.82 16.61
C ALA A 369 1.68 -2.29 17.71
N MET A 370 1.54 -1.55 18.81
CA MET A 370 0.58 -1.81 19.88
C MET A 370 -0.86 -1.43 19.49
N GLU A 371 -1.08 -0.30 18.82
CA GLU A 371 -2.41 0.05 18.25
C GLU A 371 -2.88 -1.01 17.26
N ARG A 372 -2.00 -1.50 16.38
CA ARG A 372 -2.34 -2.57 15.44
C ARG A 372 -2.70 -3.88 16.15
N ALA A 373 -1.95 -4.21 17.20
CA ALA A 373 -2.25 -5.36 18.05
C ALA A 373 -3.63 -5.26 18.72
N ALA A 374 -3.98 -4.07 19.20
CA ALA A 374 -5.27 -3.81 19.80
C ALA A 374 -6.40 -3.89 18.78
N GLN A 375 -6.24 -3.28 17.60
CA GLN A 375 -7.22 -3.40 16.52
C GLN A 375 -7.43 -4.87 16.12
N GLU A 376 -6.37 -5.68 16.02
CA GLU A 376 -6.49 -7.11 15.74
C GLU A 376 -7.20 -7.87 16.87
N ALA A 377 -6.86 -7.61 18.13
CA ALA A 377 -7.51 -8.21 19.29
C ALA A 377 -9.01 -7.86 19.36
N ILE A 378 -9.34 -6.60 19.12
CA ILE A 378 -10.72 -6.08 19.18
C ILE A 378 -11.49 -6.60 17.97
N VAL A 379 -11.01 -6.42 16.75
CA VAL A 379 -11.82 -6.69 15.56
C VAL A 379 -11.77 -8.17 15.17
N THR A 380 -10.58 -8.75 15.05
CA THR A 380 -10.42 -10.16 14.61
C THR A 380 -10.82 -11.13 15.70
N HIS A 381 -10.29 -10.93 16.91
CA HIS A 381 -10.49 -11.86 18.01
C HIS A 381 -11.71 -11.51 18.87
N ARG A 382 -12.37 -10.36 18.58
CA ARG A 382 -13.60 -9.93 19.27
C ARG A 382 -13.43 -9.84 20.78
N LEU A 383 -12.22 -9.51 21.24
CA LEU A 383 -11.92 -9.41 22.66
C LEU A 383 -12.41 -8.06 23.20
N CYS A 384 -12.99 -8.10 24.41
CA CYS A 384 -13.38 -6.92 25.16
C CYS A 384 -13.14 -7.11 26.66
N GLY A 385 -13.27 -6.03 27.44
CA GLY A 385 -13.17 -6.05 28.90
C GLY A 385 -11.86 -6.65 29.42
N VAL A 386 -11.97 -7.54 30.41
CA VAL A 386 -10.81 -8.17 31.07
C VAL A 386 -9.98 -9.00 30.09
N ALA A 387 -10.61 -9.75 29.18
CA ALA A 387 -9.90 -10.58 28.23
C ALA A 387 -8.99 -9.76 27.30
N LEU A 388 -9.49 -8.62 26.82
CA LEU A 388 -8.69 -7.69 26.02
C LEU A 388 -7.57 -7.05 26.83
N ARG A 389 -7.86 -6.59 28.05
CA ARG A 389 -6.86 -6.00 28.94
C ARG A 389 -5.70 -6.97 29.19
N SER A 390 -6.01 -8.21 29.58
CA SER A 390 -5.01 -9.24 29.83
C SER A 390 -4.20 -9.58 28.57
N ARG A 391 -4.83 -9.61 27.39
CA ARG A 391 -4.15 -9.86 26.12
C ARG A 391 -3.13 -8.77 25.78
N LEU A 392 -3.47 -7.50 25.99
CA LEU A 392 -2.60 -6.36 25.71
C LEU A 392 -1.52 -6.18 26.78
N ALA A 393 -1.85 -6.31 28.06
CA ALA A 393 -0.89 -6.28 29.16
C ALA A 393 0.13 -7.42 29.03
N GLY A 394 -0.31 -8.63 28.70
CA GLY A 394 0.60 -9.75 28.42
C GLY A 394 1.52 -9.49 27.22
N ARG A 395 1.04 -8.77 26.20
CA ARG A 395 1.87 -8.35 25.07
C ARG A 395 2.93 -7.32 25.50
N LEU A 396 2.56 -6.33 26.30
CA LEU A 396 3.49 -5.33 26.86
C LEU A 396 4.56 -5.98 27.76
N ALA A 397 4.15 -6.89 28.63
CA ALA A 397 5.05 -7.61 29.53
C ALA A 397 6.08 -8.47 28.77
N GLY A 398 5.69 -9.00 27.61
CA GLY A 398 6.57 -9.78 26.73
C GLY A 398 7.54 -8.94 25.89
N LEU A 399 7.45 -7.60 25.90
CA LEU A 399 8.39 -6.73 25.21
C LEU A 399 9.70 -6.54 26.01
N PRO A 400 10.84 -6.31 25.33
CA PRO A 400 12.07 -5.90 25.99
C PRO A 400 11.85 -4.69 26.90
N GLU A 401 12.59 -4.62 28.01
CA GLU A 401 12.40 -3.56 29.01
C GLU A 401 12.55 -2.15 28.41
N GLU A 402 13.54 -1.96 27.55
CA GLU A 402 13.82 -0.70 26.86
C GLU A 402 12.63 -0.24 26.02
N VAL A 403 12.03 -1.16 25.25
CA VAL A 403 10.84 -0.89 24.44
C VAL A 403 9.63 -0.59 25.32
N ARG A 404 9.46 -1.34 26.42
CA ARG A 404 8.36 -1.13 27.36
C ARG A 404 8.41 0.26 28.00
N ARG A 405 9.61 0.73 28.35
CA ARG A 405 9.83 2.08 28.90
C ARG A 405 9.35 3.17 27.94
N CYS A 406 9.50 2.95 26.63
CA CYS A 406 9.05 3.89 25.60
C CYS A 406 7.52 3.89 25.40
N LEU A 407 6.83 2.87 25.90
CA LEU A 407 5.39 2.70 25.76
C LEU A 407 4.62 3.15 27.01
N GLY A 408 5.27 3.77 28.00
CA GLY A 408 4.63 4.23 29.22
C GLY A 408 3.44 5.17 28.94
N ASP A 409 3.66 6.19 28.10
CA ASP A 409 2.61 7.15 27.72
C ASP A 409 1.49 6.47 26.93
N TRP A 410 1.85 5.58 26.01
CA TRP A 410 0.86 4.78 25.27
C TRP A 410 0.02 3.91 26.21
N GLU A 411 0.64 3.21 27.15
CA GLU A 411 -0.06 2.35 28.11
C GLU A 411 -1.00 3.18 28.99
N ALA A 412 -0.54 4.32 29.50
CA ALA A 412 -1.32 5.19 30.37
C ALA A 412 -2.54 5.78 29.65
N GLU A 413 -2.39 6.23 28.41
CA GLU A 413 -3.46 6.93 27.68
C GLU A 413 -4.37 5.99 26.88
N ARG A 414 -3.79 4.97 26.25
CA ARG A 414 -4.45 4.19 25.19
C ARG A 414 -5.02 2.88 25.68
N LEU A 415 -4.38 2.18 26.63
CA LEU A 415 -4.82 0.84 27.03
C LEU A 415 -6.25 0.84 27.56
N ASP A 416 -6.54 1.70 28.54
CA ASP A 416 -7.88 1.76 29.15
C ASP A 416 -8.91 2.33 28.16
N TYR A 417 -8.52 3.31 27.36
CA TYR A 417 -9.35 3.87 26.30
C TYR A 417 -9.80 2.77 25.31
N LEU A 418 -8.88 1.95 24.82
CA LEU A 418 -9.15 0.88 23.86
C LEU A 418 -10.03 -0.22 24.46
N VAL A 419 -9.86 -0.52 25.75
CA VAL A 419 -10.74 -1.47 26.47
C VAL A 419 -12.17 -0.95 26.56
N ARG A 420 -12.36 0.33 26.89
CA ARG A 420 -13.69 0.97 26.92
C ARG A 420 -14.29 1.10 25.52
N PHE A 421 -13.47 1.42 24.52
CA PHE A 421 -13.88 1.50 23.13
C PHE A 421 -14.41 0.15 22.62
N ALA A 422 -13.71 -0.94 22.90
CA ALA A 422 -14.17 -2.29 22.57
C ALA A 422 -15.52 -2.62 23.23
N ALA A 423 -15.67 -2.31 24.53
CA ALA A 423 -16.95 -2.48 25.22
C ALA A 423 -18.08 -1.65 24.60
N TRP A 424 -17.79 -0.41 24.18
CA TRP A 424 -18.75 0.44 23.48
C TRP A 424 -19.19 -0.13 22.13
N LEU A 425 -18.28 -0.73 21.35
CA LEU A 425 -18.64 -1.41 20.09
C LEU A 425 -19.64 -2.54 20.33
N HIS A 426 -19.47 -3.32 21.40
CA HIS A 426 -20.38 -4.39 21.77
C HIS A 426 -21.73 -3.90 22.28
N VAL A 427 -21.73 -2.98 23.26
CA VAL A 427 -22.96 -2.45 23.88
C VAL A 427 -23.84 -1.74 22.85
N THR A 428 -23.22 -1.11 21.84
CA THR A 428 -23.97 -0.41 20.78
C THR A 428 -24.29 -1.28 19.57
N GLY A 429 -24.06 -2.60 19.63
CA GLY A 429 -24.39 -3.54 18.57
C GLY A 429 -23.52 -3.43 17.31
N ARG A 430 -22.46 -2.62 17.32
CA ARG A 430 -21.53 -2.47 16.17
C ARG A 430 -20.66 -3.70 15.98
N GLN A 431 -20.41 -4.45 17.05
CA GLN A 431 -19.72 -5.73 17.00
C GLN A 431 -20.45 -6.76 17.85
N THR A 432 -20.84 -7.88 17.24
CA THR A 432 -21.51 -8.99 17.91
C THR A 432 -20.82 -10.30 17.59
N ALA A 433 -21.20 -11.39 18.28
CA ALA A 433 -20.70 -12.73 17.96
C ALA A 433 -21.05 -13.18 16.53
N ARG A 434 -22.09 -12.59 15.93
CA ARG A 434 -22.60 -12.91 14.59
C ARG A 434 -22.08 -11.98 13.49
N THR A 435 -21.25 -10.97 13.82
CA THR A 435 -20.68 -10.06 12.81
C THR A 435 -19.84 -10.87 11.83
N ASP A 436 -20.24 -10.87 10.56
CA ASP A 436 -19.59 -11.60 9.48
C ASP A 436 -18.25 -10.95 9.07
N LEU A 437 -17.56 -11.56 8.12
CA LEU A 437 -16.26 -11.05 7.65
C LEU A 437 -16.37 -9.64 7.06
N GLY A 438 -17.45 -9.35 6.33
CA GLY A 438 -17.71 -8.02 5.74
C GLY A 438 -17.88 -6.94 6.82
N GLY A 439 -18.65 -7.22 7.86
CA GLY A 439 -18.81 -6.33 9.01
C GLY A 439 -17.51 -6.11 9.79
N LEU A 440 -16.69 -7.15 9.96
CA LEU A 440 -15.36 -7.00 10.57
C LEU A 440 -14.42 -6.12 9.71
N GLN A 441 -14.49 -6.25 8.39
CA GLN A 441 -13.76 -5.36 7.48
C GLN A 441 -14.25 -3.92 7.55
N ASP A 442 -15.57 -3.68 7.64
CA ASP A 442 -16.12 -2.33 7.85
C ASP A 442 -15.65 -1.70 9.18
N LEU A 443 -15.64 -2.48 10.26
CA LEU A 443 -15.12 -2.02 11.56
C LEU A 443 -13.66 -1.58 11.47
N ARG A 444 -12.80 -2.37 10.79
CA ARG A 444 -11.41 -1.97 10.57
C ARG A 444 -11.33 -0.70 9.73
N ARG A 445 -12.07 -0.65 8.63
CA ARG A 445 -12.09 0.50 7.70
C ARG A 445 -12.44 1.81 8.40
N ARG A 446 -13.38 1.77 9.33
CA ARG A 446 -13.89 2.94 10.05
C ARG A 446 -13.22 3.17 11.40
N TRP A 447 -12.06 2.57 11.65
CA TRP A 447 -11.39 2.55 12.96
C TRP A 447 -11.28 3.94 13.62
N ILE A 448 -10.68 4.91 12.94
CA ILE A 448 -10.56 6.29 13.44
C ILE A 448 -11.94 6.94 13.61
N THR A 449 -12.81 6.84 12.61
CA THR A 449 -14.16 7.41 12.67
C THR A 449 -14.94 6.89 13.88
N LEU A 450 -14.87 5.59 14.18
CA LEU A 450 -15.54 4.97 15.31
C LEU A 450 -14.95 5.42 16.65
N GLN A 451 -13.63 5.55 16.75
CA GLN A 451 -12.98 6.11 17.93
C GLN A 451 -13.39 7.57 18.17
N ASN A 452 -13.50 8.37 17.11
CA ASN A 452 -13.96 9.75 17.18
C ASN A 452 -15.42 9.83 17.65
N GLN A 453 -16.30 8.95 17.17
CA GLN A 453 -17.67 8.83 17.66
C GLN A 453 -17.73 8.45 19.14
N PHE A 454 -16.93 7.46 19.57
CA PHE A 454 -16.85 7.05 20.97
C PHE A 454 -16.42 8.21 21.88
N THR A 455 -15.38 8.95 21.48
CA THR A 455 -14.89 10.13 22.21
C THR A 455 -15.97 11.20 22.33
N GLN A 456 -16.73 11.46 21.26
CA GLN A 456 -17.84 12.42 21.29
C GLN A 456 -18.99 11.96 22.20
N CYS A 457 -19.31 10.66 22.23
CA CYS A 457 -20.30 10.10 23.15
C CYS A 457 -19.91 10.31 24.62
N GLY A 458 -18.63 10.12 24.97
CA GLY A 458 -18.12 10.38 26.32
C GLY A 458 -18.24 11.85 26.73
N ARG A 459 -17.91 12.78 25.81
CA ARG A 459 -18.03 14.23 26.04
C ARG A 459 -19.48 14.67 26.21
N ARG A 460 -20.43 14.14 25.43
CA ARG A 460 -21.87 14.46 25.56
C ARG A 460 -22.48 13.97 26.87
N ARG A 461 -21.97 12.87 27.45
CA ARG A 461 -22.38 12.41 28.79
C ARG A 461 -21.80 13.31 29.90
N CYS A 462 -20.59 13.85 29.73
CA CYS A 462 -20.01 14.83 30.67
C CYS A 462 -20.66 16.22 30.56
N ALA A 463 -21.07 16.64 29.35
CA ALA A 463 -21.81 17.90 29.13
C ALA A 463 -23.27 17.85 29.63
N ARG A 464 -23.77 16.66 29.99
CA ARG A 464 -25.07 16.45 30.66
C ARG A 464 -24.93 16.27 32.18
N ALA A 465 -23.76 16.55 32.76
CA ALA A 465 -23.64 16.60 34.21
C ALA A 465 -24.27 17.90 34.75
N VAL A 466 -25.49 17.78 35.32
CA VAL A 466 -25.96 18.25 36.65
C VAL A 466 -27.47 17.89 36.77
N PRO A 467 -28.02 17.46 37.94
CA PRO A 467 -27.41 17.29 39.27
C PRO A 467 -27.31 15.84 39.77
N SER A 468 -26.42 15.71 40.76
CA SER A 468 -26.22 14.62 41.69
C SER A 468 -27.53 14.19 42.37
N ASP A 469 -28.16 13.09 41.95
CA ASP A 469 -29.06 12.30 42.83
C ASP A 469 -29.45 10.89 42.32
N ALA A 470 -28.65 10.23 41.47
CA ALA A 470 -29.04 8.91 40.95
C ALA A 470 -27.92 7.85 40.90
N LEU A 471 -27.09 7.78 41.95
CA LEU A 471 -26.21 6.63 42.22
C LEU A 471 -26.51 6.01 43.60
N ARG A 472 -27.79 5.69 43.83
CA ARG A 472 -28.21 4.70 44.83
C ARG A 472 -29.25 3.77 44.22
N ALA A 473 -28.78 2.72 43.56
CA ALA A 473 -29.36 1.38 43.57
C ALA A 473 -28.68 0.58 42.46
N VAL A 474 -27.78 -0.32 42.86
CA VAL A 474 -27.79 -1.77 42.57
C VAL A 474 -26.61 -2.31 43.38
N ARG A 475 -26.97 -2.95 44.50
CA ARG A 475 -26.10 -3.87 45.24
C ARG A 475 -26.21 -5.24 44.60
#